data_AF-A0AAT9HYL0-F1
#
_entry.id   AF-A0AAT9HYL0-F1
#
_cell.length_a   1.000
_cell.length_b   1.000
_cell.length_c   1.000
_cell.angle_alpha   90.00
_cell.angle_beta   90.00
_cell.angle_gamma   90.00
#
_symmetry.space_group_name_H-M   'P 1'
#
loop_
_entity.id
_entity.type
_entity.pdbx_description
1 polymer ?
#
loop_
_entity_poly.entity_id
_entity_poly.type
_entity_poly.pdbx_seq_one_letter_code
_entity_poly.pdbx_strand_id
1 'polypeptide(L)'
;MRAGDTVTLPLVGVAPDLMPKEARRAAAPKPEDDRITGTTWQDFTRGKGVGTLNRVDATELGYPGMKIEAVKDGRVVETATADDDGTFSFSSKADGALLRLPAGNFAQPYNGLDWLGPSLVTPAIIGSYIWMWAGFAMVLIAAGLAGMPRELLEAARVDGANEWQVFRRVTVPLLAPVLAVVTVTLMINVLKVFDLVFIIAPGSSQDDANVLALELYRKGFASDQPGIASAIAVFLLLLVIPVMWFNVRRLRREVRR
;
A
#
# COMPACT_ATOMS: atom_id res chain seq x y z
N MET A 1 8.58 28.50 17.00
CA MET A 1 7.50 29.49 17.27
C MET A 1 7.68 30.04 18.67
N ARG A 2 7.21 31.26 18.93
CA ARG A 2 7.30 31.91 20.24
C ARG A 2 5.93 32.37 20.74
N ALA A 3 5.76 32.47 22.06
CA ALA A 3 4.56 33.08 22.64
C ALA A 3 4.39 34.53 22.12
N GLY A 4 3.15 34.91 21.78
CA GLY A 4 2.84 36.18 21.12
C GLY A 4 2.80 36.12 19.59
N ASP A 5 3.41 35.10 18.98
CA ASP A 5 3.38 34.91 17.53
C ASP A 5 2.15 34.12 17.06
N THR A 6 1.73 34.37 15.82
CA THR A 6 0.75 33.54 15.12
C THR A 6 1.41 32.52 14.21
N VAL A 7 0.79 31.35 14.04
CA VAL A 7 1.30 30.29 13.16
C VAL A 7 0.23 29.86 12.17
N THR A 8 0.61 29.73 10.91
CA THR A 8 -0.26 29.26 9.83
C THR A 8 0.15 27.86 9.38
N LEU A 9 -0.82 26.96 9.25
CA LEU A 9 -0.64 25.59 8.75
C LEU A 9 -1.55 25.36 7.53
N PRO A 10 -1.15 25.84 6.33
CA PRO A 10 -1.89 25.59 5.10
C PRO A 10 -1.78 24.12 4.70
N LEU A 11 -2.93 23.47 4.51
CA LEU A 11 -3.03 22.09 4.05
C LEU A 11 -3.37 22.07 2.56
N VAL A 12 -2.44 21.56 1.76
CA VAL A 12 -2.61 21.34 0.33
C VAL A 12 -2.78 19.84 0.03
N GLY A 13 -3.51 19.51 -1.04
CA GLY A 13 -3.69 18.12 -1.47
C GLY A 13 -4.74 17.32 -0.71
N VAL A 14 -5.48 17.94 0.21
CA VAL A 14 -6.69 17.35 0.77
C VAL A 14 -7.86 17.62 -0.18
N ALA A 15 -8.58 16.58 -0.58
CA ALA A 15 -9.74 16.71 -1.45
C ALA A 15 -10.90 17.42 -0.69
N PRO A 16 -11.57 18.43 -1.27
CA PRO A 16 -12.62 19.20 -0.58
C PRO A 16 -13.80 18.38 -0.05
N ASP A 17 -14.06 17.21 -0.63
CA ASP A 17 -15.07 16.24 -0.21
C ASP A 17 -14.71 15.50 1.08
N LEU A 18 -13.44 15.55 1.51
CA LEU A 18 -12.97 14.97 2.77
C LEU A 18 -13.02 15.95 3.95
N MET A 19 -13.53 17.16 3.73
CA MET A 19 -13.69 18.15 4.80
C MET A 19 -14.75 17.67 5.81
N PRO A 20 -14.48 17.81 7.13
CA PRO A 20 -15.48 17.56 8.16
C PRO A 20 -16.76 18.37 7.92
N LYS A 21 -17.92 17.79 8.23
CA LYS A 21 -19.22 18.46 7.98
C LYS A 21 -19.40 19.71 8.83
N GLU A 22 -18.70 19.77 9.96
CA GLU A 22 -18.71 20.88 10.91
C GLU A 22 -17.77 22.02 10.48
N ALA A 23 -17.00 21.86 9.39
CA ALA A 23 -16.03 22.84 8.94
C ALA A 23 -16.68 24.19 8.60
N ARG A 24 -16.15 25.24 9.23
CA ARG A 24 -16.52 26.63 9.00
C ARG A 24 -15.43 27.35 8.21
N ARG A 25 -15.72 28.59 7.81
CA ARG A 25 -14.74 29.44 7.15
C ARG A 25 -13.52 29.62 8.05
N ALA A 26 -12.34 29.47 7.45
CA ALA A 26 -11.09 29.61 8.16
C ALA A 26 -10.97 31.03 8.75
N ALA A 27 -10.57 31.11 10.01
CA ALA A 27 -10.29 32.38 10.66
C ALA A 27 -8.79 32.64 10.70
N ALA A 28 -8.38 33.87 10.41
CA ALA A 28 -6.98 34.27 10.57
C ALA A 28 -6.59 34.23 12.07
N PRO A 29 -5.42 33.67 12.42
CA PRO A 29 -4.99 33.60 13.80
C PRO A 29 -4.74 35.01 14.35
N LYS A 30 -5.17 35.28 15.58
CA LYS A 30 -5.00 36.57 16.25
C LYS A 30 -3.86 36.48 17.27
N PRO A 31 -2.91 37.43 17.27
CA PRO A 31 -1.83 37.43 18.26
C PRO A 31 -2.41 37.66 19.67
N GLU A 32 -1.88 36.91 20.64
CA GLU A 32 -2.23 37.01 22.07
C GLU A 32 -0.93 36.97 22.89
N ASP A 33 -0.74 37.94 23.79
CA ASP A 33 0.57 38.23 24.41
C ASP A 33 1.21 37.05 25.19
N ASP A 34 0.41 36.06 25.63
CA ASP A 34 0.88 34.91 26.42
C ASP A 34 0.58 33.54 25.80
N ARG A 35 0.12 33.51 24.54
CA ARG A 35 -0.28 32.28 23.86
C ARG A 35 0.32 32.22 22.46
N ILE A 36 0.43 31.01 21.95
CA ILE A 36 0.72 30.80 20.54
C ILE A 36 -0.60 30.43 19.90
N THR A 37 -1.11 31.27 19.02
CA THR A 37 -2.34 30.99 18.27
C THR A 37 -1.98 30.57 16.86
N GLY A 38 -2.82 29.73 16.27
CA GLY A 38 -2.62 29.36 14.88
C GLY A 38 -3.89 28.92 14.22
N THR A 39 -3.81 28.73 12.91
CA THR A 39 -4.93 28.25 12.10
C THR A 39 -4.43 27.16 11.17
N THR A 40 -5.15 26.03 11.15
CA THR A 40 -5.03 24.99 10.13
C THR A 40 -6.23 25.08 9.19
N TRP A 41 -5.98 25.18 7.90
CA TRP A 41 -7.04 25.34 6.92
C TRP A 41 -6.68 24.68 5.60
N GLN A 42 -7.69 24.46 4.76
CA GLN A 42 -7.49 23.99 3.40
C GLN A 42 -7.11 25.18 2.51
N ASP A 43 -5.83 25.27 2.11
CA ASP A 43 -5.32 26.29 1.20
C ASP A 43 -5.70 25.89 -0.24
N PHE A 44 -6.98 26.05 -0.54
CA PHE A 44 -7.57 25.72 -1.83
C PHE A 44 -8.81 26.59 -2.10
N THR A 45 -8.69 27.43 -3.12
CA THR A 45 -9.80 28.22 -3.66
C THR A 45 -10.17 27.73 -5.06
N ARG A 46 -11.47 27.51 -5.31
CA ARG A 46 -11.96 27.08 -6.62
C ARG A 46 -11.91 28.24 -7.62
N GLY A 47 -10.98 28.18 -8.57
CA GLY A 47 -10.87 29.13 -9.68
C GLY A 47 -9.39 29.37 -10.04
N LYS A 48 -9.05 29.43 -11.33
CA LYS A 48 -7.65 29.70 -11.73
C LYS A 48 -7.25 31.12 -11.31
N GLY A 49 -6.18 31.24 -10.53
CA GLY A 49 -5.60 32.53 -10.11
C GLY A 49 -6.43 33.29 -9.07
N VAL A 50 -7.36 32.62 -8.39
CA VAL A 50 -8.16 33.20 -7.31
C VAL A 50 -7.59 32.68 -5.99
N GLY A 51 -6.97 33.56 -5.22
CA GLY A 51 -6.46 33.27 -3.88
C GLY A 51 -4.99 33.65 -3.67
N THR A 52 -4.58 33.77 -2.40
CA THR A 52 -3.20 34.13 -2.01
C THR A 52 -2.56 32.99 -1.23
N LEU A 53 -1.53 32.36 -1.81
CA LEU A 53 -0.84 31.23 -1.20
C LEU A 53 -0.39 31.54 0.25
N ASN A 54 -0.63 30.61 1.17
CA ASN A 54 -0.30 30.71 2.60
C ASN A 54 -1.00 31.86 3.35
N ARG A 55 -2.10 32.41 2.81
CA ARG A 55 -2.98 33.32 3.55
C ARG A 55 -4.39 32.79 3.51
N VAL A 56 -5.07 32.87 4.66
CA VAL A 56 -6.47 32.49 4.78
C VAL A 56 -7.32 33.41 3.91
N ASP A 57 -7.97 32.85 2.89
CA ASP A 57 -8.93 33.55 2.06
C ASP A 57 -10.38 33.35 2.54
N ALA A 58 -11.27 34.30 2.21
CA ALA A 58 -12.64 34.33 2.72
C ALA A 58 -13.52 33.14 2.28
N THR A 59 -13.06 32.37 1.28
CA THR A 59 -13.72 31.19 0.72
C THR A 59 -13.18 29.87 1.25
N GLU A 60 -12.08 29.91 2.00
CA GLU A 60 -11.39 28.71 2.50
C GLU A 60 -12.00 28.23 3.80
N LEU A 61 -11.91 26.92 4.02
CA LEU A 61 -12.46 26.26 5.20
C LEU A 61 -11.34 25.92 6.19
N GLY A 62 -11.60 26.19 7.47
CA GLY A 62 -10.77 25.69 8.55
C GLY A 62 -10.86 24.16 8.62
N TYR A 63 -9.89 23.52 9.26
CA TYR A 63 -9.83 22.05 9.36
C TYR A 63 -10.16 21.60 10.80
N PRO A 64 -11.44 21.34 11.14
CA PRO A 64 -11.84 20.99 12.51
C PRO A 64 -11.25 19.67 12.98
N GLY A 65 -11.01 19.57 14.28
CA GLY A 65 -10.60 18.32 14.94
C GLY A 65 -9.16 17.88 14.63
N MET A 66 -8.43 18.63 13.80
CA MET A 66 -7.02 18.41 13.52
C MET A 66 -6.23 18.54 14.82
N LYS A 67 -5.45 17.53 15.20
CA LYS A 67 -4.54 17.64 16.36
C LYS A 67 -3.25 18.31 15.93
N ILE A 68 -2.72 19.18 16.77
CA ILE A 68 -1.44 19.83 16.55
C ILE A 68 -0.61 19.60 17.81
N GLU A 69 0.61 19.10 17.64
CA GLU A 69 1.52 18.82 18.75
C GLU A 69 2.65 19.85 18.75
N ALA A 70 2.85 20.50 19.90
CA ALA A 70 4.05 21.27 20.18
C ALA A 70 5.12 20.31 20.72
N VAL A 71 6.24 20.19 20.01
CA VAL A 71 7.34 19.28 20.32
C VAL A 71 8.59 20.07 20.69
N LYS A 72 9.15 19.78 21.87
CA LYS A 72 10.40 20.36 22.37
C LYS A 72 11.32 19.23 22.82
N ASP A 73 12.56 19.23 22.35
CA ASP A 73 13.56 18.20 22.65
C ASP A 73 13.06 16.76 22.40
N GLY A 74 12.30 16.57 21.31
CA GLY A 74 11.74 15.29 20.90
C GLY A 74 10.54 14.80 21.73
N ARG A 75 10.05 15.57 22.70
CA ARG A 75 8.88 15.26 23.50
C ARG A 75 7.72 16.20 23.18
N VAL A 76 6.51 15.67 23.16
CA VAL A 76 5.29 16.50 23.05
C VAL A 76 5.09 17.23 24.38
N VAL A 77 5.17 18.57 24.35
CA VAL A 77 4.98 19.42 25.53
C VAL A 77 3.52 19.85 25.69
N GLU A 78 2.79 19.97 24.58
CA GLU A 78 1.38 20.33 24.56
C GLU A 78 0.74 19.83 23.27
N THR A 79 -0.56 19.51 23.33
CA THR A 79 -1.37 19.13 22.17
C THR A 79 -2.60 20.03 22.14
N ALA A 80 -2.86 20.65 21.01
CA ALA A 80 -4.07 21.42 20.74
C ALA A 80 -4.91 20.70 19.69
N THR A 81 -6.22 20.92 19.73
CA THR A 81 -7.15 20.45 18.70
C THR A 81 -7.74 21.68 18.03
N ALA A 82 -7.79 21.69 16.70
CA ALA A 82 -8.37 22.79 15.95
C ALA A 82 -9.90 22.85 16.11
N ASP A 83 -10.42 24.06 16.32
CA ASP A 83 -11.84 24.36 16.37
C ASP A 83 -12.48 24.31 14.97
N ASP A 84 -13.80 24.50 14.91
CA ASP A 84 -14.60 24.45 13.66
C ASP A 84 -14.08 25.38 12.55
N ASP A 85 -13.45 26.49 12.92
CA ASP A 85 -12.85 27.48 12.02
C ASP A 85 -11.35 27.25 11.76
N GLY A 86 -10.82 26.12 12.23
CA GLY A 86 -9.42 25.73 12.08
C GLY A 86 -8.48 26.39 13.07
N THR A 87 -8.96 27.28 13.95
CA THR A 87 -8.09 27.93 14.93
C THR A 87 -7.68 26.98 16.05
N PHE A 88 -6.47 27.15 16.56
CA PHE A 88 -5.95 26.42 17.71
C PHE A 88 -5.06 27.36 18.54
N SER A 89 -4.82 26.98 19.79
CA SER A 89 -3.95 27.76 20.67
C SER A 89 -3.16 26.87 21.61
N PHE A 90 -1.90 27.25 21.84
CA PHE A 90 -1.04 26.66 22.85
C PHE A 90 -0.75 27.67 23.96
N SER A 91 -0.51 27.17 25.16
CA SER A 91 -0.01 27.98 26.27
C SER A 91 1.45 28.40 26.06
N SER A 92 1.94 29.31 26.90
CA SER A 92 3.36 29.72 26.95
C SER A 92 4.34 28.55 27.19
N LYS A 93 3.87 27.37 27.61
CA LYS A 93 4.70 26.15 27.72
C LYS A 93 5.23 25.66 26.37
N ALA A 94 4.52 25.96 25.27
CA ALA A 94 4.94 25.63 23.92
C ALA A 94 5.98 26.63 23.36
N ASP A 95 6.42 27.61 24.14
CA ASP A 95 7.42 28.57 23.71
C ASP A 95 8.75 27.88 23.32
N GLY A 96 9.20 28.18 22.10
CA GLY A 96 10.36 27.55 21.49
C GLY A 96 10.15 26.14 20.95
N ALA A 97 8.92 25.59 20.96
CA ALA A 97 8.63 24.28 20.39
C ALA A 97 8.50 24.33 18.86
N LEU A 98 8.57 23.15 18.22
CA LEU A 98 8.23 22.90 16.82
C LEU A 98 6.82 22.31 16.72
N LEU A 99 6.07 22.66 15.67
CA LEU A 99 4.76 22.05 15.43
C LEU A 99 4.91 20.76 14.64
N ARG A 100 4.13 19.76 15.04
CA ARG A 100 3.95 18.51 14.32
C ARG A 100 2.47 18.23 14.13
N LEU A 101 2.08 17.87 12.91
CA LEU A 101 0.80 17.22 12.65
C LEU A 101 1.00 15.71 12.83
N PRO A 102 0.43 15.09 13.87
CA PRO A 102 0.57 13.66 14.08
C PRO A 102 -0.08 12.88 12.92
N ALA A 103 0.55 11.76 12.53
CA ALA A 103 0.06 10.90 11.45
C ALA A 103 -1.39 10.41 11.67
N GLY A 104 -1.83 10.31 12.91
CA GLY A 104 -3.21 9.94 13.27
C GLY A 104 -4.27 10.90 12.74
N ASN A 105 -3.94 12.16 12.40
CA ASN A 105 -4.88 13.08 11.77
C ASN A 105 -5.26 12.66 10.34
N PHE A 106 -4.37 11.92 9.68
CA PHE A 106 -4.53 11.50 8.29
C PHE A 106 -4.87 10.01 8.16
N ALA A 107 -4.95 9.31 9.30
CA ALA A 107 -5.49 7.97 9.33
C ALA A 107 -6.99 8.03 9.02
N GLN A 108 -7.46 7.17 8.13
CA GLN A 108 -8.90 7.04 7.90
C GLN A 108 -9.60 6.65 9.22
N PRO A 109 -10.80 7.18 9.50
CA PRO A 109 -11.57 6.76 10.67
C PRO A 109 -11.71 5.24 10.68
N TYR A 110 -11.24 4.59 11.75
CA TYR A 110 -11.29 3.14 11.88
C TYR A 110 -12.75 2.67 11.83
N ASN A 111 -13.12 1.99 10.74
CA ASN A 111 -14.49 1.53 10.49
C ASN A 111 -14.58 -0.02 10.50
N GLY A 112 -13.62 -0.69 11.17
CA GLY A 112 -13.49 -2.15 11.21
C GLY A 112 -12.14 -2.62 10.66
N LEU A 113 -12.12 -3.75 9.95
CA LEU A 113 -10.90 -4.29 9.35
C LEU A 113 -10.36 -3.36 8.26
N ASP A 114 -9.19 -2.77 8.50
CA ASP A 114 -8.44 -2.03 7.49
C ASP A 114 -7.67 -3.01 6.58
N TRP A 115 -8.35 -3.48 5.54
CA TRP A 115 -7.83 -4.46 4.58
C TRP A 115 -6.53 -4.03 3.90
N LEU A 116 -6.32 -2.72 3.75
CA LEU A 116 -5.15 -2.15 3.10
C LEU A 116 -4.21 -1.49 4.11
N GLY A 117 -4.45 -1.68 5.41
CA GLY A 117 -3.56 -1.23 6.47
C GLY A 117 -2.29 -2.08 6.57
N PRO A 118 -1.28 -1.62 7.32
CA PRO A 118 0.03 -2.27 7.46
C PRO A 118 0.00 -3.77 7.78
N SER A 119 -1.00 -4.23 8.54
CA SER A 119 -1.12 -5.63 8.96
C SER A 119 -1.77 -6.55 7.92
N LEU A 120 -2.64 -6.01 7.06
CA LEU A 120 -3.47 -6.81 6.14
C LEU A 120 -3.16 -6.58 4.67
N VAL A 121 -2.40 -5.53 4.33
CA VAL A 121 -2.04 -5.21 2.95
C VAL A 121 -1.37 -6.38 2.23
N THR A 122 -0.42 -7.06 2.88
CA THR A 122 0.30 -8.20 2.30
C THR A 122 -0.63 -9.42 2.07
N PRO A 123 -1.40 -9.89 3.08
CA PRO A 123 -2.44 -10.91 2.86
C PRO A 123 -3.48 -10.54 1.78
N ALA A 124 -3.90 -9.27 1.71
CA ALA A 124 -4.85 -8.81 0.71
C ALA A 124 -4.27 -8.94 -0.72
N ILE A 125 -3.03 -8.50 -0.92
CA ILE A 125 -2.27 -8.65 -2.17
C ILE A 125 -2.12 -10.14 -2.54
N ILE A 126 -1.80 -11.01 -1.59
CA ILE A 126 -1.71 -12.46 -1.81
C ILE A 126 -3.06 -13.01 -2.28
N GLY A 127 -4.16 -12.65 -1.61
CA GLY A 127 -5.51 -13.07 -1.98
C GLY A 127 -5.89 -12.62 -3.40
N SER A 128 -5.62 -11.36 -3.74
CA SER A 128 -5.83 -10.82 -5.08
C SER A 128 -5.00 -11.55 -6.14
N TYR A 129 -3.74 -11.87 -5.84
CA TYR A 129 -2.88 -12.62 -6.76
C TYR A 129 -3.41 -14.05 -6.99
N ILE A 130 -3.83 -14.74 -5.92
CA ILE A 130 -4.44 -16.07 -6.02
C ILE A 130 -5.68 -16.03 -6.90
N TRP A 131 -6.57 -15.06 -6.67
CA TRP A 131 -7.79 -14.90 -7.46
C TRP A 131 -7.49 -14.67 -8.96
N MET A 132 -6.57 -13.76 -9.26
CA MET A 132 -6.18 -13.42 -10.62
C MET A 132 -5.61 -14.61 -11.40
N TRP A 133 -4.79 -15.44 -10.73
CA TRP A 133 -4.13 -16.58 -11.37
C TRP A 133 -4.86 -17.93 -11.20
N ALA A 134 -5.92 -17.98 -10.39
CA ALA A 134 -6.71 -19.18 -10.18
C ALA A 134 -7.30 -19.71 -11.49
N GLY A 135 -7.84 -18.83 -12.34
CA GLY A 135 -8.40 -19.23 -13.64
C GLY A 135 -7.37 -19.91 -14.55
N PHE A 136 -6.17 -19.33 -14.65
CA PHE A 136 -5.06 -19.91 -15.42
C PHE A 136 -4.67 -21.31 -14.89
N ALA A 137 -4.49 -21.43 -13.57
CA ALA A 137 -4.14 -22.70 -12.95
C ALA A 137 -5.23 -23.77 -13.17
N MET A 138 -6.50 -23.39 -12.98
CA MET A 138 -7.63 -24.30 -13.18
C MET A 138 -7.74 -24.81 -14.62
N VAL A 139 -7.58 -23.94 -15.62
CA VAL A 139 -7.66 -24.35 -17.03
C VAL A 139 -6.57 -25.36 -17.37
N LEU A 140 -5.32 -25.11 -16.96
CA LEU A 140 -4.22 -26.03 -17.21
C LEU A 140 -4.42 -27.36 -16.48
N ILE A 141 -4.78 -27.32 -15.20
CA ILE A 141 -5.03 -28.53 -14.40
C ILE A 141 -6.20 -29.33 -14.99
N ALA A 142 -7.28 -28.68 -15.42
CA ALA A 142 -8.42 -29.33 -16.05
C ALA A 142 -8.04 -30.01 -17.38
N ALA A 143 -7.22 -29.35 -18.21
CA ALA A 143 -6.68 -29.97 -19.43
C ALA A 143 -5.82 -31.20 -19.12
N GLY A 144 -4.99 -31.11 -18.08
CA GLY A 144 -4.20 -32.25 -17.59
C GLY A 144 -5.06 -33.42 -17.12
N LEU A 145 -6.12 -33.12 -16.35
CA LEU A 145 -7.06 -34.11 -15.83
C LEU A 145 -7.81 -34.81 -16.97
N ALA A 146 -8.23 -34.07 -17.99
CA ALA A 146 -8.94 -34.60 -19.15
C ALA A 146 -8.10 -35.59 -19.98
N GLY A 147 -6.77 -35.42 -19.98
CA GLY A 147 -5.83 -36.30 -20.69
C GLY A 147 -5.45 -37.58 -19.94
N MET A 148 -5.92 -37.79 -18.70
CA MET A 148 -5.53 -38.96 -17.92
C MET A 148 -6.28 -40.25 -18.35
N PRO A 149 -5.59 -41.41 -18.41
CA PRO A 149 -6.26 -42.68 -18.69
C PRO A 149 -7.20 -43.08 -17.56
N ARG A 150 -8.50 -43.22 -17.87
CA ARG A 150 -9.52 -43.61 -16.87
C ARG A 150 -9.28 -45.00 -16.30
N GLU A 151 -8.75 -45.91 -17.12
CA GLU A 151 -8.39 -47.28 -16.74
C GLU A 151 -7.42 -47.34 -15.54
N LEU A 152 -6.49 -46.40 -15.41
CA LEU A 152 -5.56 -46.35 -14.27
C LEU A 152 -6.28 -45.98 -12.96
N LEU A 153 -7.30 -45.12 -13.05
CA LEU A 153 -8.11 -44.72 -11.90
C LEU A 153 -9.06 -45.84 -11.46
N GLU A 154 -9.64 -46.54 -12.43
CA GLU A 154 -10.51 -47.69 -12.19
C GLU A 154 -9.72 -48.86 -11.60
N ALA A 155 -8.54 -49.18 -12.16
CA ALA A 155 -7.66 -50.22 -11.63
C ALA A 155 -7.28 -49.95 -10.17
N ALA A 156 -6.90 -48.71 -9.82
CA ALA A 156 -6.57 -48.35 -8.45
C ALA A 156 -7.75 -48.58 -7.47
N ARG A 157 -8.99 -48.33 -7.91
CA ARG A 157 -10.19 -48.59 -7.11
C ARG A 157 -10.47 -50.08 -6.95
N VAL A 158 -10.25 -50.87 -8.01
CA VAL A 158 -10.35 -52.34 -7.96
C VAL A 158 -9.32 -52.93 -7.00
N ASP A 159 -8.11 -52.35 -6.95
CA ASP A 159 -7.05 -52.71 -5.99
C ASP A 159 -7.34 -52.26 -4.54
N GLY A 160 -8.52 -51.70 -4.27
CA GLY A 160 -8.97 -51.31 -2.92
C GLY A 160 -8.46 -49.94 -2.46
N ALA A 161 -7.93 -49.10 -3.36
CA ALA A 161 -7.51 -47.74 -2.99
C ALA A 161 -8.72 -46.83 -2.73
N ASN A 162 -8.68 -46.08 -1.63
CA ASN A 162 -9.67 -45.02 -1.35
C ASN A 162 -9.39 -43.75 -2.18
N GLU A 163 -10.37 -42.85 -2.31
CA GLU A 163 -10.23 -41.65 -3.16
C GLU A 163 -9.06 -40.74 -2.79
N TRP A 164 -8.69 -40.64 -1.50
CA TRP A 164 -7.51 -39.88 -1.08
C TRP A 164 -6.20 -40.54 -1.54
N GLN A 165 -6.13 -41.87 -1.50
CA GLN A 165 -5.01 -42.64 -2.03
C GLN A 165 -4.94 -42.52 -3.56
N VAL A 166 -6.06 -42.62 -4.26
CA VAL A 166 -6.14 -42.40 -5.72
C VAL A 166 -5.65 -40.99 -6.06
N PHE A 167 -6.14 -39.96 -5.37
CA PHE A 167 -5.70 -38.59 -5.57
C PHE A 167 -4.18 -38.42 -5.38
N ARG A 168 -3.65 -38.83 -4.21
CA ARG A 168 -2.25 -38.55 -3.87
C ARG A 168 -1.24 -39.46 -4.57
N ARG A 169 -1.60 -40.71 -4.87
CA ARG A 169 -0.69 -41.72 -5.43
C ARG A 169 -0.86 -41.96 -6.92
N VAL A 170 -2.00 -41.58 -7.51
CA VAL A 170 -2.27 -41.78 -8.94
C VAL A 170 -2.45 -40.42 -9.62
N THR A 171 -3.45 -39.64 -9.23
CA THR A 171 -3.79 -38.37 -9.89
C THR A 171 -2.67 -37.33 -9.81
N VAL A 172 -2.15 -37.03 -8.62
CA VAL A 172 -1.10 -36.02 -8.44
C VAL A 172 0.20 -36.39 -9.18
N PRO A 173 0.72 -37.63 -9.10
CA PRO A 173 1.88 -38.04 -9.89
C PRO A 173 1.66 -37.99 -11.40
N LEU A 174 0.48 -38.38 -11.90
CA LEU A 174 0.15 -38.29 -13.32
C LEU A 174 0.02 -36.83 -13.80
N LEU A 175 -0.49 -35.94 -12.94
CA LEU A 175 -0.55 -34.49 -13.18
C LEU A 175 0.76 -33.76 -12.90
N ALA A 176 1.77 -34.40 -12.32
CA ALA A 176 3.02 -33.75 -11.93
C ALA A 176 3.65 -32.93 -13.07
N PRO A 177 3.57 -33.36 -14.35
CA PRO A 177 3.89 -32.49 -15.46
C PRO A 177 3.08 -31.17 -15.41
N VAL A 178 1.77 -31.23 -15.60
CA VAL A 178 0.93 -30.02 -15.67
C VAL A 178 1.11 -29.12 -14.44
N LEU A 179 1.12 -29.70 -13.24
CA LEU A 179 1.36 -29.00 -11.98
C LEU A 179 2.69 -28.26 -11.96
N ALA A 180 3.78 -28.89 -12.37
CA ALA A 180 5.06 -28.20 -12.42
C ALA A 180 5.07 -27.02 -13.43
N VAL A 181 4.27 -27.08 -14.52
CA VAL A 181 4.24 -25.97 -15.51
C VAL A 181 3.57 -24.77 -14.87
N VAL A 182 2.42 -25.01 -14.22
CA VAL A 182 1.69 -24.01 -13.45
C VAL A 182 2.59 -23.43 -12.37
N THR A 183 3.20 -24.25 -11.51
CA THR A 183 4.05 -23.78 -10.41
C THR A 183 5.20 -22.90 -10.89
N VAL A 184 5.93 -23.33 -11.92
CA VAL A 184 7.08 -22.55 -12.40
C VAL A 184 6.64 -21.24 -13.04
N THR A 185 5.54 -21.26 -13.81
CA THR A 185 4.98 -20.05 -14.41
C THR A 185 4.56 -19.04 -13.34
N LEU A 186 3.84 -19.50 -12.31
CA LEU A 186 3.42 -18.65 -11.20
C LEU A 186 4.62 -18.14 -10.39
N MET A 187 5.64 -18.96 -10.19
CA MET A 187 6.86 -18.54 -9.47
C MET A 187 7.62 -17.43 -10.22
N ILE A 188 7.71 -17.52 -11.55
CA ILE A 188 8.31 -16.46 -12.38
C ILE A 188 7.50 -15.16 -12.22
N ASN A 189 6.17 -15.24 -12.22
CA ASN A 189 5.30 -14.07 -12.12
C ASN A 189 5.38 -13.41 -10.73
N VAL A 190 5.43 -14.19 -9.64
CA VAL A 190 5.60 -13.64 -8.28
C VAL A 190 6.95 -12.95 -8.13
N LEU A 191 8.05 -13.50 -8.67
CA LEU A 191 9.38 -12.90 -8.52
C LEU A 191 9.49 -11.49 -9.11
N LYS A 192 8.69 -11.16 -10.11
CA LYS A 192 8.65 -9.85 -10.77
C LYS A 192 7.38 -9.07 -10.47
N VAL A 193 6.59 -9.49 -9.48
CA VAL A 193 5.33 -8.83 -9.12
C VAL A 193 5.64 -7.38 -8.71
N PHE A 194 4.96 -6.42 -9.32
CA PHE A 194 5.16 -5.00 -9.02
C PHE A 194 3.84 -4.25 -9.18
N ASP A 195 3.15 -4.54 -10.28
CA ASP A 195 1.85 -4.05 -10.67
C ASP A 195 0.83 -4.17 -9.55
N LEU A 196 0.70 -5.35 -8.96
CA LEU A 196 -0.31 -5.63 -7.96
C LEU A 196 -0.04 -4.88 -6.65
N VAL A 197 1.24 -4.78 -6.23
CA VAL A 197 1.64 -4.02 -5.03
C VAL A 197 1.49 -2.52 -5.28
N PHE A 198 1.89 -2.03 -6.46
CA PHE A 198 1.82 -0.62 -6.81
C PHE A 198 0.38 -0.10 -6.89
N ILE A 199 -0.54 -0.92 -7.40
CA ILE A 199 -1.95 -0.53 -7.61
C ILE A 199 -2.79 -0.71 -6.35
N ILE A 200 -2.61 -1.80 -5.61
CA ILE A 200 -3.49 -2.14 -4.48
C ILE A 200 -3.06 -1.46 -3.18
N ALA A 201 -1.76 -1.42 -2.89
CA ALA A 201 -1.30 -0.88 -1.61
C ALA A 201 -1.30 0.66 -1.61
N PRO A 202 -2.02 1.31 -0.68
CA PRO A 202 -1.95 2.76 -0.53
C PRO A 202 -0.56 3.18 -0.05
N GLY A 203 -0.13 4.39 -0.39
CA GLY A 203 1.21 4.88 -0.04
C GLY A 203 1.56 4.81 1.45
N SER A 204 0.56 4.82 2.34
CA SER A 204 0.72 4.69 3.79
C SER A 204 1.11 3.29 4.29
N SER A 205 0.87 2.23 3.51
CA SER A 205 1.18 0.83 3.86
C SER A 205 1.93 0.08 2.75
N GLN A 206 2.25 0.76 1.65
CA GLN A 206 2.93 0.17 0.51
C GLN A 206 4.35 -0.31 0.85
N ASP A 207 4.99 0.31 1.85
CA ASP A 207 6.29 -0.12 2.35
C ASP A 207 6.21 -1.47 3.09
N ASP A 208 5.08 -1.76 3.75
CA ASP A 208 4.84 -3.04 4.44
C ASP A 208 4.65 -4.20 3.45
N ALA A 209 4.24 -3.89 2.21
CA ALA A 209 4.08 -4.84 1.12
C ALA A 209 5.20 -4.77 0.07
N ASN A 210 6.34 -4.12 0.39
CA ASN A 210 7.36 -3.82 -0.61
C ASN A 210 8.00 -5.08 -1.21
N VAL A 211 8.34 -4.98 -2.49
CA VAL A 211 8.96 -6.04 -3.30
C VAL A 211 10.09 -5.45 -4.13
N LEU A 212 11.08 -6.27 -4.47
CA LEU A 212 12.28 -5.81 -5.22
C LEU A 212 11.93 -5.06 -6.51
N ALA A 213 10.90 -5.49 -7.24
CA ALA A 213 10.48 -4.84 -8.47
C ALA A 213 9.82 -3.47 -8.23
N LEU A 214 9.13 -3.29 -7.10
CA LEU A 214 8.61 -1.98 -6.68
C LEU A 214 9.75 -1.06 -6.25
N GLU A 215 10.72 -1.57 -5.50
CA GLU A 215 11.90 -0.82 -5.08
C GLU A 215 12.72 -0.34 -6.29
N LEU A 216 12.89 -1.22 -7.29
CA LEU A 216 13.50 -0.86 -8.58
C LEU A 216 12.78 0.33 -9.22
N TYR A 217 11.44 0.27 -9.30
CA TYR A 217 10.65 1.35 -9.87
C TYR A 217 10.82 2.67 -9.09
N ARG A 218 10.72 2.62 -7.75
CA ARG A 218 10.88 3.80 -6.89
C ARG A 218 12.26 4.42 -7.01
N LYS A 219 13.33 3.61 -6.99
CA LYS A 219 14.70 4.12 -7.12
C LYS A 219 14.98 4.65 -8.53
N GLY A 220 14.46 3.98 -9.56
CA GLY A 220 14.72 4.34 -10.95
C GLY A 220 13.96 5.56 -11.43
N PHE A 221 12.69 5.69 -11.03
CA PHE A 221 11.80 6.71 -11.59
C PHE A 221 11.33 7.76 -10.58
N ALA A 222 11.23 7.44 -9.29
CA ALA A 222 10.77 8.40 -8.29
C ALA A 222 11.91 9.12 -7.55
N SER A 223 13.05 8.45 -7.37
CA SER A 223 14.20 8.98 -6.59
C SER A 223 15.40 9.42 -7.44
N ASP A 224 15.31 9.31 -8.76
CA ASP A 224 16.39 9.61 -9.73
C ASP A 224 17.74 8.91 -9.39
N GLN A 225 17.67 7.65 -8.96
CA GLN A 225 18.83 6.81 -8.60
C GLN A 225 18.95 5.61 -9.56
N PRO A 226 19.26 5.84 -10.85
CA PRO A 226 19.28 4.79 -11.86
C PRO A 226 20.36 3.72 -11.61
N GLY A 227 21.45 4.06 -10.93
CA GLY A 227 22.50 3.11 -10.56
C GLY A 227 22.00 2.03 -9.59
N ILE A 228 21.23 2.43 -8.57
CA ILE A 228 20.64 1.48 -7.60
C ILE A 228 19.55 0.66 -8.28
N ALA A 229 18.69 1.30 -9.07
CA ALA A 229 17.65 0.58 -9.83
C ALA A 229 18.26 -0.48 -10.76
N SER A 230 19.36 -0.15 -11.44
CA SER A 230 20.09 -1.10 -12.30
C SER A 230 20.69 -2.26 -11.51
N ALA A 231 21.23 -2.01 -10.31
CA ALA A 231 21.73 -3.07 -9.45
C ALA A 231 20.61 -4.02 -9.00
N ILE A 232 19.45 -3.48 -8.63
CA ILE A 232 18.27 -4.28 -8.28
C ILE A 232 17.79 -5.09 -9.50
N ALA A 233 17.79 -4.50 -10.70
CA ALA A 233 17.41 -5.19 -11.94
C ALA A 233 18.30 -6.40 -12.23
N VAL A 234 19.61 -6.24 -12.12
CA VAL A 234 20.58 -7.33 -12.30
C VAL A 234 20.38 -8.41 -11.22
N PHE A 235 20.15 -8.01 -9.97
CA PHE A 235 19.89 -8.95 -8.90
C PHE A 235 18.60 -9.76 -9.12
N LEU A 236 17.51 -9.11 -9.54
CA LEU A 236 16.27 -9.77 -9.94
C LEU A 236 16.49 -10.75 -11.09
N LEU A 237 17.27 -10.36 -12.10
CA LEU A 237 17.62 -11.25 -13.22
C LEU A 237 18.33 -12.51 -12.71
N LEU A 238 19.29 -12.38 -11.81
CA LEU A 238 20.00 -13.51 -11.21
C LEU A 238 19.06 -14.45 -10.44
N LEU A 239 18.04 -13.91 -9.74
CA LEU A 239 17.03 -14.71 -9.04
C LEU A 239 16.09 -15.46 -9.99
N VAL A 240 15.81 -14.91 -11.17
CA VAL A 240 14.91 -15.53 -12.16
C VAL A 240 15.62 -16.65 -12.93
N ILE A 241 16.95 -16.58 -13.13
CA ILE A 241 17.73 -17.55 -13.91
C ILE A 241 17.53 -19.01 -13.45
N PRO A 242 17.63 -19.36 -12.15
CA PRO A 242 17.41 -20.74 -11.69
C PRO A 242 16.01 -21.27 -12.05
N VAL A 243 14.99 -20.42 -11.94
CA VAL A 243 13.61 -20.77 -12.24
C VAL A 243 13.43 -21.01 -13.74
N MET A 244 14.00 -20.14 -14.57
CA MET A 244 14.01 -20.30 -16.03
C MET A 244 14.77 -21.53 -16.47
N TRP A 245 15.93 -21.79 -15.87
CA TRP A 245 16.72 -22.98 -16.16
C TRP A 245 15.96 -24.26 -15.83
N PHE A 246 15.29 -24.30 -14.68
CA PHE A 246 14.43 -25.41 -14.30
C PHE A 246 13.27 -25.59 -15.28
N ASN A 247 12.60 -24.51 -15.68
CA ASN A 247 11.54 -24.52 -16.69
C ASN A 247 11.99 -25.18 -18.01
N VAL A 248 13.10 -24.70 -18.57
CA VAL A 248 13.64 -25.15 -19.86
C VAL A 248 14.13 -26.60 -19.79
N ARG A 249 14.85 -26.98 -18.72
CA ARG A 249 15.33 -28.36 -18.54
C ARG A 249 14.16 -29.34 -18.51
N ARG A 250 13.04 -28.93 -17.94
CA ARG A 250 11.83 -29.73 -17.84
C ARG A 250 11.09 -29.83 -19.19
N LEU A 251 10.93 -28.74 -19.94
CA LEU A 251 10.33 -28.77 -21.28
C LEU A 251 11.09 -29.73 -22.21
N ARG A 252 12.43 -29.72 -22.12
CA ARG A 252 13.28 -30.64 -22.90
C ARG A 252 13.10 -32.11 -22.55
N ARG A 253 12.62 -32.45 -21.34
CA ARG A 253 12.33 -33.84 -20.96
C ARG A 253 10.99 -34.32 -21.51
N GLU A 254 10.03 -33.41 -21.67
CA GLU A 254 8.71 -33.72 -22.25
C GLU A 254 8.79 -33.90 -23.76
N VAL A 255 9.54 -33.04 -24.47
CA VAL A 255 9.74 -33.16 -25.94
C VAL A 255 10.50 -34.44 -26.33
N ARG A 256 11.18 -35.10 -25.39
CA ARG A 256 11.91 -36.36 -25.62
C ARG A 256 11.09 -37.62 -25.30
N ARG A 257 9.87 -37.51 -24.80
CA ARG A 257 8.94 -38.63 -24.58
C ARG A 257 7.88 -38.65 -25.68
#